data_AF-A0A177KGJ5-F1
#
_entry.id   AF-A0A177KGJ5-F1
#
_cell.length_a   1.000
_cell.length_b   1.000
_cell.length_c   1.000
_cell.angle_alpha   90.00
_cell.angle_beta   90.00
_cell.angle_gamma   90.00
#
_symmetry.space_group_name_H-M   'P 1'
#
loop_
_entity.id
_entity.type
_entity.pdbx_description
1 polymer ?
#
loop_
_entity_poly.entity_id
_entity_poly.type
_entity_poly.pdbx_seq_one_letter_code
_entity_poly.pdbx_strand_id
1 'polypeptide(L)'
;MDEVWSGSKSVKGRDYVDALVAAGFAKDAMQVTFDETSVGLPADSIQFSVRIEDECLVGQVGPSVPGPTALVMPGLPEGECLVGETRPIDW
;
A
#
# COMPACT_ATOMS: atom_id res chain seq x y z
N MET A 1 -4.18 -0.12 11.93
CA MET A 1 -3.96 0.99 10.98
C MET A 1 -3.24 2.15 11.65
N ASP A 2 -3.69 2.60 12.83
CA ASP A 2 -3.02 3.68 13.57
C ASP A 2 -1.55 3.41 13.90
N GLU A 3 -1.19 2.16 14.24
CA GLU A 3 0.20 1.76 14.50
C GLU A 3 1.08 1.89 13.25
N VAL A 4 0.65 1.29 12.13
CA VAL A 4 1.31 1.35 10.82
C VAL A 4 1.51 2.80 10.35
N TRP A 5 0.51 3.66 10.57
CA TRP A 5 0.58 5.09 10.27
C TRP A 5 1.56 5.84 11.16
N SER A 6 1.50 5.61 12.48
CA SER A 6 2.39 6.29 13.43
C SER A 6 3.87 5.95 13.18
N GLY A 7 4.14 4.77 12.63
CA GLY A 7 5.48 4.35 12.20
C GLY A 7 5.89 4.90 10.82
N SER A 8 4.94 5.23 9.96
CA SER A 8 5.19 5.74 8.61
C SER A 8 5.43 7.25 8.64
N LYS A 9 6.70 7.65 8.52
CA LYS A 9 7.12 9.05 8.65
C LYS A 9 6.84 9.89 7.40
N SER A 10 6.29 9.30 6.34
CA SER A 10 5.97 9.97 5.08
C SER A 10 4.87 9.25 4.30
N VAL A 11 4.37 9.90 3.25
CA VAL A 11 3.45 9.33 2.24
C VAL A 11 4.18 8.52 1.16
N LYS A 12 5.35 7.96 1.47
CA LYS A 12 6.08 7.06 0.57
C LYS A 12 5.64 5.63 0.81
N GLY A 13 5.39 4.89 -0.27
CA GLY A 13 4.93 3.51 -0.21
C GLY A 13 5.87 2.59 0.57
N ARG A 14 7.19 2.85 0.48
CA ARG A 14 8.18 2.11 1.26
C ARG A 14 7.93 2.15 2.77
N ASP A 15 7.58 3.31 3.32
CA ASP A 15 7.40 3.45 4.78
C ASP A 15 6.25 2.56 5.27
N TYR A 16 5.17 2.46 4.49
CA TYR A 16 4.03 1.60 4.80
C TYR A 16 4.33 0.13 4.61
N VAL A 17 5.05 -0.24 3.55
CA VAL A 17 5.52 -1.61 3.34
C VAL A 17 6.40 -2.04 4.52
N ASP A 18 7.36 -1.22 4.91
CA ASP A 18 8.27 -1.52 6.01
C ASP A 18 7.50 -1.60 7.36
N ALA A 19 6.50 -0.74 7.58
CA ALA A 19 5.64 -0.81 8.76
C ALA A 19 4.72 -2.05 8.79
N LEU A 20 4.19 -2.49 7.64
CA LEU A 20 3.41 -3.73 7.53
C LEU A 20 4.28 -4.97 7.77
N VAL A 21 5.51 -4.97 7.26
CA VAL A 21 6.49 -6.02 7.55
C VAL A 21 6.80 -6.07 9.04
N ALA A 22 7.01 -4.92 9.69
CA ALA A 22 7.21 -4.86 11.14
C ALA A 22 6.00 -5.38 11.94
N ALA A 23 4.78 -5.23 11.40
CA ALA A 23 3.56 -5.78 11.95
C ALA A 23 3.36 -7.29 11.66
N GLY A 24 4.25 -7.92 10.88
CA GLY A 24 4.27 -9.37 10.64
C GLY A 24 3.68 -9.83 9.31
N PHE A 25 3.34 -8.91 8.40
CA PHE A 25 2.87 -9.29 7.06
C PHE A 25 4.03 -9.65 6.13
N ALA A 26 3.81 -10.62 5.24
CA ALA A 26 4.81 -11.06 4.28
C ALA A 26 4.95 -10.06 3.14
N LYS A 27 6.18 -9.63 2.83
CA LYS A 27 6.47 -8.58 1.84
C LYS A 27 6.10 -9.00 0.41
N ASP A 28 6.23 -10.27 0.09
CA ASP A 28 5.87 -10.87 -1.20
C ASP A 28 4.36 -10.93 -1.45
N ALA A 29 3.55 -10.81 -0.40
CA ALA A 29 2.10 -10.68 -0.48
C ALA A 29 1.64 -9.22 -0.69
N MET A 30 2.57 -8.26 -0.83
CA MET A 30 2.25 -6.83 -0.88
C MET A 30 2.30 -6.25 -2.29
N GLN A 31 1.46 -5.24 -2.52
CA GLN A 31 1.59 -4.35 -3.67
C GLN A 31 1.53 -2.89 -3.20
N VAL A 32 2.16 -2.00 -3.94
CA VAL A 32 2.12 -0.56 -3.66
C VAL A 32 2.16 0.23 -4.96
N THR A 33 1.41 1.33 -5.04
CA THR A 33 1.45 2.24 -6.19
C THR A 33 2.73 3.09 -6.16
N PHE A 34 3.01 3.76 -7.28
CA PHE A 34 4.15 4.67 -7.37
C PHE A 34 3.98 5.90 -6.46
N ASP A 35 5.10 6.37 -5.90
CA ASP A 35 5.16 7.57 -5.05
C ASP A 35 5.10 8.87 -5.86
N GLU A 36 5.28 8.77 -7.18
CA GLU A 36 5.32 9.89 -8.12
C GLU A 36 4.42 9.62 -9.33
N THR A 37 3.87 10.69 -9.87
CA THR A 37 3.12 10.72 -11.14
C THR A 37 4.05 10.56 -12.34
N SER A 38 3.48 10.33 -13.52
CA SER A 38 4.25 10.20 -14.78
C SER A 38 5.06 11.44 -15.17
N VAL A 39 4.78 12.60 -14.57
CA VAL A 39 5.51 13.86 -14.76
C VAL A 39 6.49 14.18 -13.62
N GLY A 40 6.74 13.24 -12.71
CA GLY A 40 7.71 13.38 -11.61
C GLY A 40 7.24 14.25 -10.45
N LEU A 41 5.92 14.47 -10.31
CA LEU A 41 5.35 15.13 -9.14
C LEU A 41 4.93 14.09 -8.10
N PRO A 42 5.06 14.36 -6.78
CA PRO A 42 4.58 13.46 -5.74
C PRO A 42 3.12 13.07 -5.96
N ALA A 43 2.81 11.79 -5.74
CA ALA A 43 1.45 11.30 -5.77
C ALA A 43 0.63 11.93 -4.63
N ASP A 44 -0.57 12.37 -4.98
CA ASP A 44 -1.51 12.99 -4.03
C ASP A 44 -2.16 11.96 -3.07
N SER A 45 -2.16 10.71 -3.50
CA SER A 45 -2.36 9.56 -2.63
C SER A 45 -1.68 8.34 -3.24
N ILE A 46 -1.28 7.42 -2.38
CA ILE A 46 -0.78 6.11 -2.76
C ILE A 46 -1.69 5.03 -2.17
N GLN A 47 -1.77 3.90 -2.86
CA GLN A 47 -2.43 2.70 -2.37
C GLN A 47 -1.41 1.63 -2.08
N PHE A 48 -1.67 0.86 -1.03
CA PHE A 48 -0.94 -0.36 -0.72
C PHE A 48 -1.93 -1.50 -0.53
N SER A 49 -1.45 -2.72 -0.63
CA SER A 49 -2.26 -3.89 -0.31
C SER A 49 -1.45 -5.01 0.29
N VAL A 50 -2.13 -5.89 1.02
CA VAL A 50 -1.59 -7.17 1.48
C VAL A 50 -2.61 -8.26 1.14
N ARG A 51 -2.18 -9.28 0.41
CA ARG A 51 -2.98 -10.49 0.16
C ARG A 51 -3.07 -11.31 1.45
N ILE A 52 -4.29 -11.66 1.83
CA ILE A 52 -4.60 -12.51 3.00
C ILE A 52 -5.59 -13.56 2.50
N GLU A 53 -5.07 -14.76 2.21
CA GLU A 53 -5.85 -15.83 1.56
C GLU A 53 -6.51 -15.35 0.25
N ASP A 54 -7.83 -15.36 0.18
CA ASP A 54 -8.63 -14.92 -0.97
C ASP A 54 -9.06 -13.44 -0.89
N GLU A 55 -8.65 -12.75 0.17
CA GLU A 55 -8.96 -11.35 0.41
C GLU A 55 -7.70 -10.48 0.31
N CYS A 56 -7.94 -9.18 0.23
CA CYS A 56 -6.93 -8.15 0.18
C CYS A 56 -7.27 -7.07 1.19
N LEU A 57 -6.34 -6.81 2.10
CA LEU A 57 -6.34 -5.57 2.86
C LEU A 57 -5.82 -4.47 1.94
N VAL A 58 -6.66 -3.55 1.49
CA VAL A 58 -6.28 -2.44 0.62
C VAL A 58 -6.33 -1.15 1.40
N GLY A 59 -5.18 -0.48 1.49
CA GLY A 59 -5.00 0.77 2.19
C GLY A 59 -4.74 1.94 1.25
N GLN A 60 -5.14 3.13 1.67
CA GLN A 60 -4.85 4.38 0.97
C GLN A 60 -4.42 5.47 1.95
N VAL A 61 -3.40 6.23 1.55
CA VAL A 61 -2.73 7.26 2.35
C VAL A 61 -2.24 8.38 1.43
N GLY A 62 -2.19 9.61 1.93
CA GLY A 62 -1.81 10.75 1.09
C GLY A 62 -2.32 12.09 1.64
N PRO A 63 -1.79 13.22 1.15
CA PRO A 63 -2.28 14.55 1.49
C PRO A 63 -3.78 14.76 1.28
N SER A 64 -4.35 14.14 0.24
CA SER A 64 -5.78 14.25 -0.06
C SER A 64 -6.67 13.22 0.63
N VAL A 65 -6.09 12.36 1.47
CA VAL A 65 -6.86 11.39 2.27
C VAL A 65 -6.98 11.94 3.70
N PRO A 66 -8.19 12.04 4.28
CA PRO A 66 -8.39 12.60 5.64
C PRO A 66 -7.56 11.94 6.73
N GLY A 67 -7.21 10.67 6.51
CA GLY A 67 -6.28 9.89 7.30
C GLY A 67 -6.06 8.53 6.63
N PRO A 68 -5.05 7.76 7.05
CA PRO A 68 -4.84 6.40 6.57
C PRO A 68 -6.11 5.59 6.72
N THR A 69 -6.58 5.04 5.59
CA THR A 69 -7.75 4.18 5.56
C THR A 69 -7.37 2.83 4.99
N ALA A 70 -8.02 1.77 5.45
CA ALA A 70 -7.91 0.46 4.84
C ALA A 70 -9.25 -0.28 4.89
N LEU A 71 -9.51 -1.07 3.86
CA LEU A 71 -10.70 -1.89 3.70
C LEU A 71 -10.27 -3.30 3.30
N VAL A 72 -11.07 -4.29 3.70
CA VAL A 72 -10.91 -5.66 3.20
C VAL A 72 -11.79 -5.79 1.95
N MET A 73 -11.20 -6.26 0.85
CA MET A 73 -11.86 -6.48 -0.43
C MET A 73 -11.56 -7.90 -0.94
N PRO A 74 -12.42 -8.48 -1.80
CA PRO A 74 -12.07 -9.70 -2.51
C PRO A 74 -10.79 -9.51 -3.33
N GLY A 75 -9.93 -10.53 -3.35
CA GLY A 75 -8.77 -10.54 -4.22
C GLY A 75 -9.16 -10.63 -5.70
N LEU A 76 -8.25 -10.17 -6.57
CA LEU A 76 -8.43 -10.27 -8.01
C LEU A 76 -8.23 -11.72 -8.48
N PRO A 77 -8.89 -12.16 -9.57
CA PRO A 77 -8.73 -13.49 -10.15
C PRO A 77 -7.27 -13.86 -10.48
N GLU A 78 -6.46 -12.87 -10.84
CA GLU A 78 -5.06 -13.00 -11.19
C GLU A 78 -4.14 -13.19 -9.98
N GLY A 79 -4.68 -13.15 -8.76
CA GLY A 79 -3.94 -13.29 -7.50
C GLY A 79 -3.50 -11.95 -6.89
N GLU A 80 -3.65 -10.87 -7.63
CA GLU A 80 -3.32 -9.51 -7.22
C GLU A 80 -4.43 -8.89 -6.34
N CYS A 81 -4.16 -7.71 -5.81
CA CYS A 81 -5.05 -6.92 -4.97
C CYS A 81 -5.35 -5.52 -5.53
N LEU A 82 -4.42 -4.96 -6.32
CA LEU A 82 -4.55 -3.65 -6.95
C LEU A 82 -4.70 -3.78 -8.46
N VAL A 83 -5.55 -2.94 -9.04
CA VAL A 83 -5.73 -2.86 -10.49
C VAL A 83 -4.71 -1.88 -11.08
N GLY A 84 -4.02 -2.31 -12.14
CA GLY A 84 -3.06 -1.49 -12.87
C GLY A 84 -1.61 -1.82 -12.52
N GLU A 85 -0.67 -1.01 -13.01
CA GLU A 85 0.75 -1.22 -12.75
C GLU A 85 1.12 -0.75 -11.33
N THR A 86 1.78 -1.64 -10.59
CA THR A 86 2.28 -1.36 -9.25
C THR A 86 3.79 -1.25 -9.26
N ARG A 87 4.33 -0.50 -8.29
CA ARG A 87 5.77 -0.33 -8.16
C ARG A 87 6.40 -1.66 -7.71
N PRO A 88 7.42 -2.18 -8.41
CA PRO A 88 8.15 -3.37 -7.96
C PRO A 88 8.71 -3.17 -6.55
N ILE A 89 8.56 -4.17 -5.70
CA ILE A 89 9.08 -4.17 -4.33
C ILE A 89 10.41 -4.94 -4.30
N ASP A 90 11.50 -4.28 -4.69
CA ASP A 90 12.83 -4.87 -4.94
C ASP A 90 13.92 -4.48 -3.92
N TRP A 91 13.53 -3.79 -2.83
CA TRP A 91 14.40 -3.31 -1.77
C TRP A 91 14.37 -4.15 -0.50
#